data_AF-A0A7V9KFJ1-F1
#
_entry.id   AF-A0A7V9KFJ1-F1
#
_cell.length_a   1.000
_cell.length_b   1.000
_cell.length_c   1.000
_cell.angle_alpha   90.00
_cell.angle_beta   90.00
_cell.angle_gamma   90.00
#
_symmetry.space_group_name_H-M   'P 1'
#
loop_
_entity.id
_entity.type
_entity.pdbx_description
1 polymer ?
#
loop_
_entity_poly.entity_id
_entity_poly.type
_entity_poly.pdbx_seq_one_letter_code
_entity_poly.pdbx_strand_id
1 'polypeptide(L)'
;ASGTQDDDYLEALDSALSTAFGHLPEADVAFYLAGADPWGGDRLGRLALTKAGLLARDELILDRLVRAGVPVCVVLAGGYADDVRDTVDINAATATAVASRLGDVTPRPGGTPAANLDAAARHE
;
A
#
# COMPACT_ATOMS: atom_id res chain seq x y z
N ALA A 1 16.33 -20.00 -9.28
CA ALA A 1 15.66 -18.88 -8.60
C ALA A 1 14.76 -19.46 -7.53
N SER A 2 15.00 -19.14 -6.27
CA SER A 2 14.08 -19.46 -5.16
C SER A 2 13.38 -18.16 -4.80
N GLY A 3 12.07 -18.09 -5.02
CA GLY A 3 11.26 -16.93 -4.67
C GLY A 3 9.82 -17.25 -4.97
N THR A 4 8.92 -16.94 -4.02
CA THR A 4 7.47 -17.04 -4.19
C THR A 4 7.06 -16.29 -5.45
N GLN A 5 6.28 -16.95 -6.30
CA GLN A 5 5.75 -16.37 -7.55
C GLN A 5 4.47 -15.60 -7.27
N ASP A 6 3.94 -14.93 -8.30
CA ASP A 6 2.74 -14.09 -8.20
C ASP A 6 1.54 -14.84 -7.59
N ASP A 7 1.18 -16.00 -8.14
CA ASP A 7 -0.01 -16.75 -7.70
C ASP A 7 0.10 -17.19 -6.23
N ASP A 8 1.22 -17.81 -5.85
CA ASP A 8 1.47 -18.25 -4.47
C ASP A 8 1.44 -17.07 -3.49
N TYR A 9 1.97 -15.91 -3.90
CA TYR A 9 1.97 -14.70 -3.07
C TYR A 9 0.57 -14.13 -2.91
N LEU A 10 -0.19 -14.02 -4.01
CA LEU A 10 -1.54 -13.46 -4.00
C LEU A 10 -2.52 -14.35 -3.23
N GLU A 11 -2.39 -15.68 -3.34
CA GLU A 11 -3.18 -16.63 -2.54
C GLU A 11 -2.88 -16.46 -1.04
N ALA A 12 -1.60 -16.45 -0.66
CA ALA A 12 -1.20 -16.25 0.72
C ALA A 12 -1.66 -14.87 1.26
N LEU A 13 -1.57 -13.84 0.43
CA LEU A 13 -2.01 -12.49 0.76
C LEU A 13 -3.52 -12.43 0.97
N ASP A 14 -4.35 -12.99 0.10
CA ASP A 14 -5.81 -12.93 0.25
C ASP A 14 -6.28 -13.63 1.54
N SER A 15 -5.64 -14.76 1.89
CA SER A 15 -5.86 -15.46 3.16
C SER A 15 -5.46 -14.59 4.36
N ALA A 16 -4.29 -13.95 4.31
CA ALA A 16 -3.81 -13.06 5.37
C ALA A 16 -4.72 -11.82 5.53
N LEU A 17 -5.15 -11.21 4.42
CA LEU A 17 -6.07 -10.07 4.42
C LEU A 17 -7.43 -10.44 5.00
N SER A 18 -7.96 -11.62 4.69
CA SER A 18 -9.23 -12.08 5.27
C SER A 18 -9.18 -12.14 6.79
N THR A 19 -8.03 -12.51 7.35
CA THR A 19 -7.81 -12.49 8.82
C THR A 19 -7.63 -11.07 9.34
N ALA A 20 -6.73 -10.28 8.72
CA ALA A 20 -6.41 -8.93 9.18
C ALA A 20 -7.62 -7.97 9.11
N PHE A 21 -8.44 -8.12 8.07
CA PHE A 21 -9.57 -7.22 7.83
C PHE A 21 -10.75 -7.48 8.76
N GLY A 22 -10.78 -8.60 9.48
CA GLY A 22 -11.74 -8.83 10.55
C GLY A 22 -11.71 -7.76 11.64
N HIS A 23 -10.56 -7.10 11.83
CA HIS A 23 -10.38 -6.01 12.80
C HIS A 23 -10.45 -4.61 12.19
N LEU A 24 -10.51 -4.50 10.85
CA LEU A 24 -10.47 -3.20 10.17
C LEU A 24 -11.63 -2.25 10.53
N PRO A 25 -12.87 -2.72 10.78
CA PRO A 25 -13.98 -1.81 11.11
C PRO A 25 -13.77 -0.97 12.38
N GLU A 26 -12.83 -1.34 13.24
CA GLU A 26 -12.49 -0.62 14.48
C GLU A 26 -11.37 0.42 14.27
N ALA A 27 -10.72 0.45 13.10
CA ALA A 27 -9.59 1.33 12.82
C ALA A 27 -10.02 2.71 12.32
N ASP A 28 -9.45 3.78 12.89
CA ASP A 28 -9.66 5.15 12.41
C ASP A 28 -8.94 5.44 11.08
N VAL A 29 -7.82 4.76 10.83
CA VAL A 29 -6.99 4.92 9.63
C VAL A 29 -6.19 3.64 9.37
N ALA A 30 -6.01 3.29 8.10
CA ALA A 30 -5.12 2.23 7.66
C ALA A 30 -3.87 2.82 6.99
N PHE A 31 -2.69 2.28 7.35
CA PHE A 31 -1.44 2.57 6.64
C PHE A 31 -1.10 1.38 5.75
N TYR A 32 -1.04 1.61 4.45
CA TYR A 32 -0.56 0.62 3.50
C TYR A 32 0.87 0.95 3.06
N LEU A 33 1.81 0.11 3.49
CA LEU A 33 3.22 0.20 3.11
C LEU A 33 3.44 -0.54 1.78
N ALA A 34 3.32 0.19 0.68
CA ALA A 34 3.47 -0.34 -0.68
C ALA A 34 4.95 -0.44 -1.05
N GLY A 35 5.62 -1.50 -0.60
CA GLY A 35 7.02 -1.78 -0.94
C GLY A 35 7.18 -2.40 -2.34
N ALA A 36 8.23 -2.03 -3.05
CA ALA A 36 8.65 -2.66 -4.31
C ALA A 36 9.60 -3.86 -4.09
N ASP A 37 10.05 -4.11 -2.85
CA ASP A 37 11.00 -5.18 -2.56
C ASP A 37 10.51 -6.63 -2.76
N PRO A 38 9.23 -6.97 -3.02
CA PRO A 38 8.89 -8.31 -3.49
C PRO A 38 9.27 -8.57 -4.96
N TRP A 39 9.63 -7.53 -5.72
CA TRP A 39 10.03 -7.63 -7.13
C TRP A 39 11.19 -8.61 -7.30
N GLY A 40 11.11 -9.49 -8.29
CA GLY A 40 12.16 -10.49 -8.55
C GLY A 40 13.53 -9.91 -8.91
N GLY A 41 13.61 -8.63 -9.29
CA GLY A 41 14.87 -7.90 -9.50
C GLY A 41 15.35 -7.07 -8.31
N ASP A 42 14.70 -7.19 -7.15
CA ASP A 42 15.13 -6.52 -5.92
C ASP A 42 16.34 -7.22 -5.30
N ARG A 43 17.30 -6.45 -4.76
CA ARG A 43 18.52 -7.01 -4.15
C ARG A 43 18.32 -7.53 -2.72
N LEU A 44 17.35 -6.98 -1.99
CA LEU A 44 17.10 -7.31 -0.58
C LEU A 44 15.86 -8.19 -0.44
N GLY A 45 14.90 -8.00 -1.33
CA GLY A 45 13.78 -8.87 -1.60
C GLY A 45 14.20 -10.30 -1.88
N ARG A 46 13.53 -11.27 -1.24
CA ARG A 46 13.75 -12.71 -1.49
C ARG A 46 12.55 -13.37 -2.15
N LEU A 47 11.73 -12.57 -2.82
CA LEU A 47 10.56 -13.00 -3.56
C LEU A 47 10.81 -12.81 -5.06
N ALA A 48 9.92 -13.35 -5.88
CA ALA A 48 10.08 -13.35 -7.33
C ALA A 48 8.82 -12.84 -8.03
N LEU A 49 8.17 -11.83 -7.44
CA LEU A 49 6.97 -11.26 -8.05
C LEU A 49 7.33 -10.52 -9.32
N THR A 50 6.39 -10.53 -10.26
CA THR A 50 6.45 -9.69 -11.44
C THR A 50 5.96 -8.25 -11.12
N LYS A 51 6.24 -7.27 -11.99
CA LYS A 51 5.62 -5.94 -11.88
C LYS A 51 4.08 -6.03 -11.96
N ALA A 52 3.56 -6.97 -12.75
CA ALA A 52 2.12 -7.24 -12.83
C ALA A 52 1.58 -7.86 -11.52
N GLY A 53 2.32 -8.79 -10.91
CA GLY A 53 1.96 -9.35 -9.59
C GLY A 53 1.97 -8.32 -8.47
N LEU A 54 2.92 -7.39 -8.50
CA LEU A 54 2.94 -6.24 -7.58
C LEU A 54 1.74 -5.31 -7.77
N LEU A 55 1.37 -5.00 -9.02
CA LEU A 55 0.16 -4.24 -9.29
C LEU A 55 -1.09 -5.00 -8.81
N ALA A 56 -1.19 -6.30 -9.06
CA ALA A 56 -2.31 -7.13 -8.60
C ALA A 56 -2.42 -7.16 -7.06
N ARG A 57 -1.27 -7.20 -6.35
CA ARG A 57 -1.21 -7.05 -4.89
C ARG A 57 -1.82 -5.70 -4.47
N ASP A 58 -1.38 -4.61 -5.09
CA ASP A 58 -1.83 -3.27 -4.75
C ASP A 58 -3.34 -3.15 -4.97
N GLU A 59 -3.84 -3.61 -6.12
CA GLU A 59 -5.26 -3.61 -6.45
C GLU A 59 -6.10 -4.42 -5.45
N LEU A 60 -5.65 -5.62 -5.08
CA LEU A 60 -6.32 -6.48 -4.11
C LEU A 60 -6.46 -5.77 -2.75
N ILE A 61 -5.37 -5.21 -2.24
CA ILE A 61 -5.35 -4.52 -0.95
C ILE A 61 -6.22 -3.27 -1.00
N LEU A 62 -6.03 -2.42 -2.02
CA LEU A 62 -6.78 -1.16 -2.16
C LEU A 62 -8.28 -1.41 -2.31
N ASP A 63 -8.70 -2.40 -3.09
CA ASP A 63 -10.12 -2.73 -3.24
C ASP A 63 -10.75 -3.22 -1.94
N ARG A 64 -10.01 -4.00 -1.14
CA ARG A 64 -10.48 -4.42 0.19
C ARG A 64 -10.60 -3.21 1.13
N LEU A 65 -9.63 -2.30 1.13
CA LEU A 65 -9.66 -1.10 1.97
C LEU A 65 -10.81 -0.16 1.58
N VAL A 66 -11.02 0.08 0.27
CA VAL A 66 -12.14 0.88 -0.24
C VAL A 66 -13.47 0.27 0.18
N ARG A 67 -13.64 -1.06 0.03
CA ARG A 67 -14.87 -1.75 0.47
C ARG A 67 -15.11 -1.67 1.97
N ALA A 68 -14.05 -1.63 2.77
CA ALA A 68 -14.16 -1.50 4.22
C ALA A 68 -14.47 -0.08 4.69
N GLY A 69 -14.35 0.94 3.83
CA GLY A 69 -14.70 2.32 4.14
C GLY A 69 -13.75 3.02 5.11
N VAL A 70 -12.58 2.44 5.39
CA VAL A 70 -11.57 3.01 6.30
C VAL A 70 -10.68 4.00 5.54
N PRO A 71 -10.39 5.20 6.09
CA PRO A 71 -9.41 6.11 5.49
C PRO A 71 -8.04 5.45 5.33
N VAL A 72 -7.42 5.59 4.16
CA VAL A 72 -6.12 4.95 3.86
C VAL A 72 -5.05 5.99 3.61
N CYS A 73 -3.90 5.82 4.25
CA CYS A 73 -2.65 6.45 3.88
C CYS A 73 -1.76 5.41 3.17
N VAL A 74 -1.50 5.63 1.88
CA VAL A 74 -0.58 4.78 1.11
C VAL A 74 0.81 5.41 1.17
N VAL A 75 1.78 4.62 1.61
CA VAL A 75 3.18 5.04 1.75
C VAL A 75 4.02 4.13 0.87
N LEU A 76 4.71 4.71 -0.11
CA LEU A 76 5.72 3.99 -0.88
C LEU A 76 6.85 3.58 0.08
N ALA A 77 7.20 2.29 0.09
CA ALA A 77 8.12 1.73 1.08
C ALA A 77 9.41 1.20 0.41
N GLY A 78 9.93 0.07 0.89
CA GLY A 78 11.18 -0.55 0.40
C GLY A 78 11.22 -0.73 -1.11
N GLY A 79 12.40 -0.95 -1.67
CA GLY A 79 12.62 -1.01 -3.11
C GLY A 79 14.07 -0.71 -3.40
N TYR A 80 14.80 -1.76 -3.74
CA TYR A 80 16.26 -1.83 -3.82
C TYR A 80 16.67 -2.58 -5.08
N ALA A 81 15.96 -2.37 -6.19
CA ALA A 81 16.35 -2.88 -7.49
C ALA A 81 17.72 -2.30 -7.89
N ASP A 82 18.53 -3.09 -8.62
CA ASP A 82 19.79 -2.59 -9.19
C ASP A 82 19.55 -1.42 -10.15
N ASP A 83 18.46 -1.48 -10.93
CA ASP A 83 17.99 -0.39 -11.77
C ASP A 83 16.85 0.36 -11.07
N VAL A 84 17.11 1.62 -10.68
CA VAL A 84 16.11 2.49 -10.03
C VAL A 84 14.83 2.65 -10.85
N ARG A 85 14.89 2.50 -12.18
CA ARG A 85 13.71 2.59 -13.05
C ARG A 85 12.70 1.50 -12.74
N ASP A 86 13.14 0.32 -12.30
CA ASP A 86 12.20 -0.74 -11.90
C ASP A 86 11.40 -0.35 -10.67
N THR A 87 12.06 0.21 -9.65
CA THR A 87 11.38 0.72 -8.44
C THR A 87 10.47 1.89 -8.76
N VAL A 88 10.88 2.79 -9.67
CA VAL A 88 10.03 3.92 -10.12
C VAL A 88 8.79 3.42 -10.86
N ASP A 89 8.93 2.46 -11.77
CA ASP A 89 7.81 1.88 -12.51
C ASP A 89 6.78 1.25 -11.58
N ILE A 90 7.25 0.49 -10.57
CA ILE A 90 6.40 -0.15 -9.56
C ILE A 90 5.67 0.92 -8.76
N ASN A 91 6.39 1.89 -8.20
CA ASN A 91 5.81 2.95 -7.39
C ASN A 91 4.82 3.82 -8.19
N ALA A 92 5.09 4.07 -9.47
CA ALA A 92 4.18 4.80 -10.36
C ALA A 92 2.91 4.00 -10.66
N ALA A 93 3.01 2.67 -10.82
CA ALA A 93 1.86 1.79 -10.96
C ALA A 93 1.00 1.81 -9.69
N THR A 94 1.61 1.71 -8.50
CA THR A 94 0.91 1.88 -7.21
C THR A 94 0.18 3.21 -7.15
N ALA A 95 0.86 4.33 -7.44
CA ALA A 95 0.28 5.66 -7.39
C ALA A 95 -0.91 5.80 -8.37
N THR A 96 -0.80 5.20 -9.55
CA THR A 96 -1.89 5.17 -10.55
C THR A 96 -3.09 4.36 -10.04
N ALA A 97 -2.85 3.19 -9.44
CA ALA A 97 -3.89 2.34 -8.85
C ALA A 97 -4.60 3.03 -7.68
N VAL A 98 -3.88 3.84 -6.89
CA VAL A 98 -4.48 4.71 -5.86
C VAL A 98 -5.32 5.79 -6.52
N ALA A 99 -4.76 6.52 -7.49
CA ALA A 99 -5.45 7.63 -8.15
C ALA A 99 -6.76 7.19 -8.83
N SER A 100 -6.80 5.97 -9.41
CA SER A 100 -8.02 5.43 -10.04
C SER A 100 -9.14 5.09 -9.05
N ARG A 101 -8.86 5.10 -7.74
CA ARG A 101 -9.80 4.80 -6.65
C ARG A 101 -10.16 6.04 -5.83
N LEU A 102 -9.54 7.17 -6.12
CA LEU A 102 -10.00 8.45 -5.61
C LEU A 102 -11.34 8.75 -6.29
N GLY A 103 -12.43 8.79 -5.51
CA GLY A 103 -13.69 9.38 -5.99
C GLY A 103 -13.55 10.88 -6.20
N ASP A 104 -14.66 11.62 -6.27
CA ASP A 104 -14.61 13.09 -6.21
C ASP A 104 -14.03 13.53 -4.84
N VAL A 105 -12.72 13.68 -4.78
CA VAL A 105 -12.03 14.25 -3.62
C VAL A 105 -12.24 15.75 -3.67
N THR A 106 -13.38 16.23 -3.16
CA THR A 106 -13.47 17.62 -2.71
C THR A 106 -12.58 17.77 -1.48
N PRO A 107 -11.52 18.61 -1.50
CA PRO A 107 -10.77 18.92 -0.29
C PRO A 107 -11.77 19.45 0.75
N ARG A 108 -11.83 18.85 1.94
CA ARG A 108 -12.65 19.41 3.02
C ARG A 108 -12.17 20.84 3.28
N PRO A 109 -13.01 21.87 3.10
CA PRO A 109 -12.62 23.23 3.45
C PRO A 109 -12.36 23.27 4.96
N GLY A 110 -11.13 23.58 5.37
CA GLY A 110 -10.75 23.77 6.79
C GLY A 110 -9.66 22.85 7.33
N GLY A 111 -9.14 21.88 6.57
CA GLY A 111 -8.04 21.02 6.99
C GLY A 111 -6.65 21.65 6.81
N THR A 112 -6.34 22.74 7.52
CA THR A 112 -4.94 23.21 7.58
C THR A 112 -4.13 22.23 8.45
N PRO A 113 -2.98 21.69 7.99
CA PRO A 113 -2.17 20.73 8.75
C PRO A 113 -1.69 21.23 10.13
N ALA A 114 -1.75 22.55 10.35
CA ALA A 114 -1.27 23.20 11.57
C ALA A 114 -2.12 22.93 12.82
N ALA A 115 -3.41 22.57 12.69
CA ALA A 115 -4.30 22.48 13.84
C ALA A 115 -4.05 21.26 14.76
N ASN A 116 -3.40 20.21 14.26
CA ASN A 116 -3.22 18.97 15.03
C ASN A 116 -1.90 18.91 15.83
N LEU A 117 -0.95 19.82 15.61
CA LEU A 117 0.30 19.86 16.37
C LEU A 117 0.13 20.54 17.74
N ASP A 118 -0.79 21.49 17.87
CA ASP A 118 -1.04 22.22 19.13
C ASP A 118 -1.77 21.40 20.19
N ALA A 119 -2.37 20.25 19.81
CA ALA A 119 -3.04 19.36 20.75
C ALA A 119 -2.08 18.41 21.47
N ALA A 120 -0.96 18.05 20.83
CA ALA A 120 0.05 17.15 21.41
C ALA A 120 0.95 17.85 22.46
N ALA A 121 1.01 19.19 22.47
CA ALA A 121 1.87 19.97 23.35
C ALA A 121 1.24 20.33 24.72
N ARG A 122 0.09 19.74 25.10
CA ARG A 122 -0.62 20.05 26.36
C ARG A 122 -0.59 18.92 27.39
N HIS A 123 0.23 17.90 27.17
CA HIS A 123 0.45 16.79 28.11
C HIS A 123 1.94 16.61 28.44
N GLU A 124 2.57 17.69 28.86
CA GLU A 124 3.78 17.71 29.69
C GLU A 124 3.50 18.57 30.93
#